data_AF-A0A239CCI6-F1
#
_entry.id   AF-A0A239CCI6-F1
#
_cell.length_a   1.000
_cell.length_b   1.000
_cell.length_c   1.000
_cell.angle_alpha   90.00
_cell.angle_beta   90.00
_cell.angle_gamma   90.00
#
_symmetry.space_group_name_H-M   'P 1'
#
loop_
_entity.id
_entity.type
_entity.pdbx_description
1 polymer ?
#
loop_
_entity_poly.entity_id
_entity_poly.type
_entity_poly.pdbx_seq_one_letter_code
_entity_poly.pdbx_strand_id
1 'polypeptide(L)'
;MNPAVSIHRVRVALAVCSLALFVQTASWLLYDIAARGLPGAWSVWTTGDAPGLAATTSLDLGLAALQLAAGLAALHRTRGAGGLLLASCAATLGFRLPAVWYVLLDSPSDPWFGTLEGASVKAVGGTAVLAVVLAVVLGALLFLARRMEYEAAAAEATAGGGTRPVKVTATASGLLLAVLNVFYIGRNAVTAFQVGPGTLGDLLVGKGTGRAVLGVSAPYQWACLTVLCGAGMLFAARRRPLASGFSVGLALFMMPSAFTELWAYAAGAVAQTLVDTSQDLLELVGSAAVVALVAGDLRRDRRPGVLAADGAVPSVPSVPSAADRIGVAPGHDGSRDG
;
A
#
# COMPACT_ATOMS: atom_id res chain seq x y z
N MET A 1 28.39 8.30 -17.04
CA MET A 1 27.21 7.41 -17.20
C MET A 1 25.96 8.26 -17.05
N ASN A 2 24.99 8.21 -17.98
CA ASN A 2 23.84 9.12 -17.96
C ASN A 2 22.87 8.76 -16.81
N PRO A 3 22.64 9.65 -15.81
CA PRO A 3 21.83 9.37 -14.62
C PRO A 3 20.36 9.05 -14.94
N ALA A 4 19.84 9.53 -16.08
CA ALA A 4 18.49 9.18 -16.52
C ALA A 4 18.36 7.69 -16.88
N VAL A 5 19.41 7.12 -17.45
CA VAL A 5 19.46 5.70 -17.86
C VAL A 5 19.56 4.78 -16.65
N SER A 6 20.24 5.20 -15.57
CA SER A 6 20.35 4.40 -14.35
C SER A 6 19.02 4.35 -13.56
N ILE A 7 18.34 5.49 -13.40
CA ILE A 7 17.05 5.55 -12.67
C ILE A 7 15.98 4.70 -13.37
N HIS A 8 15.92 4.74 -14.70
CA HIS A 8 14.96 3.94 -15.45
C HIS A 8 15.18 2.44 -15.24
N ARG A 9 16.44 1.97 -15.29
CA ARG A 9 16.79 0.56 -15.06
C ARG A 9 16.40 0.11 -13.67
N VAL A 10 16.67 0.92 -12.65
CA VAL A 10 16.30 0.59 -11.25
C VAL A 10 14.78 0.49 -11.10
N ARG A 11 14.00 1.36 -11.73
CA ARG A 11 12.53 1.27 -11.70
C ARG A 11 12.01 0.00 -12.37
N VAL A 12 12.58 -0.39 -13.51
CA VAL A 12 12.21 -1.65 -14.17
C VAL A 12 12.56 -2.83 -13.26
N ALA A 13 13.74 -2.82 -12.63
CA ALA A 13 14.12 -3.87 -11.68
C ALA A 13 13.15 -3.95 -10.49
N LEU A 14 12.76 -2.81 -9.90
CA LEU A 14 11.75 -2.75 -8.84
C LEU A 14 10.42 -3.38 -9.27
N ALA A 15 9.96 -3.05 -10.48
CA ALA A 15 8.73 -3.60 -11.04
C ALA A 15 8.83 -5.12 -11.23
N VAL A 16 9.94 -5.60 -11.82
CA VAL A 16 10.19 -7.02 -12.05
C VAL A 16 10.23 -7.78 -10.74
N CYS A 17 10.90 -7.26 -9.70
CA CYS A 17 10.90 -7.89 -8.37
C CYS A 17 9.47 -8.01 -7.81
N SER A 18 8.69 -6.92 -7.86
CA SER A 18 7.30 -6.93 -7.38
C SER A 18 6.41 -7.91 -8.15
N LEU A 19 6.57 -8.00 -9.47
CA LEU A 19 5.82 -8.95 -10.31
C LEU A 19 6.28 -10.40 -10.10
N ALA A 20 7.56 -10.64 -9.83
CA ALA A 20 8.05 -11.96 -9.47
C ALA A 20 7.47 -12.43 -8.12
N LEU A 21 7.35 -11.52 -7.14
CA LEU A 21 6.64 -11.80 -5.89
C LEU A 21 5.16 -12.12 -6.14
N PHE A 22 4.49 -11.36 -7.01
CA PHE A 22 3.12 -11.66 -7.42
C PHE A 22 3.00 -13.06 -8.04
N VAL A 23 3.90 -13.43 -8.96
CA VAL A 23 3.90 -14.76 -9.59
C VAL A 23 4.07 -15.87 -8.54
N GLN A 24 4.94 -15.66 -7.54
CA GLN A 24 5.10 -16.62 -6.45
C GLN A 24 3.82 -16.77 -5.61
N THR A 25 3.16 -15.67 -5.24
CA THR A 25 1.90 -15.75 -4.47
C THR A 25 0.78 -16.35 -5.32
N ALA A 26 0.67 -15.94 -6.59
CA ALA A 26 -0.36 -16.39 -7.50
C ALA A 26 -0.24 -17.88 -7.85
N SER A 27 0.98 -18.44 -7.93
CA SER A 27 1.16 -19.88 -8.20
C SER A 27 0.57 -20.74 -7.09
N TRP A 28 0.67 -20.32 -5.82
CA TRP A 28 0.05 -21.03 -4.69
C TRP A 28 -1.46 -20.84 -4.60
N LEU A 29 -1.97 -19.65 -4.95
CA LEU A 29 -3.42 -19.43 -5.09
C LEU A 29 -4.00 -20.34 -6.19
N LEU A 30 -3.32 -20.43 -7.33
CA LEU A 30 -3.70 -21.30 -8.44
C LEU A 30 -3.55 -22.78 -8.07
N TYR A 31 -2.54 -23.14 -7.26
CA TYR A 31 -2.39 -24.49 -6.74
C TYR A 31 -3.62 -24.90 -5.90
N ASP A 32 -4.07 -24.06 -4.97
CA ASP A 32 -5.25 -24.38 -4.16
C ASP A 32 -6.52 -24.51 -5.01
N ILE A 33 -6.69 -23.65 -6.04
CA ILE A 33 -7.79 -23.79 -7.01
C ILE A 33 -7.67 -25.09 -7.81
N ALA A 34 -6.47 -25.45 -8.28
CA ALA A 34 -6.26 -26.66 -9.07
C ALA A 34 -6.46 -27.94 -8.25
N ALA A 35 -6.03 -27.93 -6.98
CA ALA A 35 -6.12 -29.07 -6.09
C ALA A 35 -7.55 -29.30 -5.55
N ARG A 36 -8.34 -28.25 -5.35
CA ARG A 36 -9.62 -28.31 -4.63
C ARG A 36 -10.82 -27.76 -5.41
N GLY A 37 -10.60 -27.24 -6.61
CA GLY A 37 -11.58 -26.43 -7.34
C GLY A 37 -11.75 -25.03 -6.74
N LEU A 38 -12.32 -24.12 -7.54
CA LEU A 38 -12.58 -22.75 -7.08
C LEU A 38 -13.51 -22.69 -5.85
N PRO A 39 -14.62 -23.46 -5.76
CA PRO A 39 -15.46 -23.45 -4.55
C PRO A 39 -14.71 -23.96 -3.31
N GLY A 40 -13.86 -24.98 -3.45
CA GLY A 40 -13.06 -25.51 -2.35
C GLY A 40 -12.01 -24.52 -1.86
N ALA A 41 -11.28 -23.88 -2.78
CA ALA A 41 -10.33 -22.82 -2.45
C ALA A 41 -11.03 -21.62 -1.78
N TRP A 42 -12.21 -21.22 -2.28
CA TRP A 42 -13.01 -20.16 -1.67
C TRP A 42 -13.45 -20.50 -0.24
N SER A 43 -13.86 -21.74 0.03
CA SER A 43 -14.18 -22.22 1.38
C SER A 43 -12.98 -22.10 2.31
N VAL A 44 -11.78 -22.54 1.89
CA VAL A 44 -10.54 -22.36 2.65
C VAL A 44 -10.29 -20.90 2.99
N TRP A 45 -10.40 -20.00 2.00
CA TRP A 45 -10.07 -18.60 2.20
C TRP A 45 -11.10 -17.85 3.05
N THR A 46 -12.36 -18.30 3.08
CA THR A 46 -13.43 -17.62 3.83
C THR A 46 -13.65 -18.19 5.21
N THR A 47 -13.82 -19.50 5.33
CA THR A 47 -14.16 -20.16 6.59
C THR A 47 -12.96 -20.85 7.23
N GLY A 48 -11.90 -21.09 6.46
CA GLY A 48 -10.80 -21.94 6.91
C GLY A 48 -11.15 -23.43 6.91
N ASP A 49 -12.34 -23.81 6.41
CA ASP A 49 -12.79 -25.19 6.37
C ASP A 49 -12.49 -25.80 5.01
N ALA A 50 -11.59 -26.78 5.00
CA ALA A 50 -11.43 -27.74 3.92
C ALA A 50 -10.70 -28.99 4.39
N PRO A 51 -10.90 -30.14 3.72
CA PRO A 51 -10.07 -31.31 3.95
C PRO A 51 -8.61 -31.05 3.52
N GLY A 52 -7.68 -31.47 4.37
CA GLY A 52 -6.23 -31.42 4.12
C GLY A 52 -5.60 -30.04 4.27
N LEU A 53 -4.30 -29.96 3.98
CA LEU A 53 -3.51 -28.74 4.15
C LEU A 53 -3.60 -27.83 2.92
N ALA A 54 -4.00 -26.57 3.11
CA ALA A 54 -4.00 -25.55 2.06
C ALA A 54 -2.61 -24.90 1.90
N ALA A 55 -2.31 -24.38 0.71
CA ALA A 55 -1.10 -23.58 0.53
C ALA A 55 -1.28 -22.16 1.05
N THR A 56 -2.44 -21.56 0.81
CA THR A 56 -2.72 -20.12 0.97
C THR A 56 -3.89 -19.82 1.90
N THR A 57 -3.99 -18.54 2.31
CA THR A 57 -5.12 -17.97 3.03
C THR A 57 -5.70 -16.75 2.30
N SER A 58 -6.78 -16.16 2.80
CA SER A 58 -7.33 -14.90 2.27
C SER A 58 -6.32 -13.74 2.25
N LEU A 59 -5.34 -13.73 3.16
CA LEU A 59 -4.25 -12.74 3.14
C LEU A 59 -3.42 -12.81 1.86
N ASP A 60 -3.24 -14.00 1.28
CA ASP A 60 -2.49 -14.17 0.04
C ASP A 60 -3.20 -13.53 -1.16
N LEU A 61 -4.54 -13.45 -1.15
CA LEU A 61 -5.31 -12.71 -2.15
C LEU A 61 -4.96 -11.22 -2.09
N GLY A 62 -4.93 -10.65 -0.88
CA GLY A 62 -4.52 -9.27 -0.63
C GLY A 62 -3.07 -9.01 -1.02
N LEU A 63 -2.18 -9.93 -0.66
CA LEU A 63 -0.75 -9.82 -0.96
C LEU A 63 -0.51 -9.85 -2.48
N ALA A 64 -1.19 -10.74 -3.21
CA ALA A 64 -1.14 -10.81 -4.66
C ALA A 64 -1.65 -9.52 -5.31
N ALA A 65 -2.80 -9.00 -4.86
CA ALA A 65 -3.35 -7.74 -5.36
C ALA A 65 -2.38 -6.57 -5.15
N LEU A 66 -1.78 -6.46 -3.97
CA LEU A 66 -0.76 -5.47 -3.64
C LEU A 66 0.49 -5.59 -4.52
N GLN A 67 1.07 -6.79 -4.63
CA GLN A 67 2.28 -7.04 -5.42
C GLN A 67 2.07 -6.74 -6.91
N LEU A 68 0.91 -7.11 -7.47
CA LEU A 68 0.54 -6.80 -8.84
C LEU A 68 0.38 -5.29 -9.05
N ALA A 69 -0.40 -4.64 -8.17
CA ALA A 69 -0.63 -3.20 -8.25
C ALA A 69 0.69 -2.40 -8.13
N ALA A 70 1.59 -2.80 -7.22
CA ALA A 70 2.89 -2.19 -7.05
C ALA A 70 3.79 -2.35 -8.28
N GLY A 71 3.83 -3.54 -8.88
CA GLY A 71 4.58 -3.80 -10.11
C GLY A 71 4.06 -2.99 -11.29
N LEU A 72 2.74 -2.98 -11.51
CA LEU A 72 2.12 -2.20 -12.58
C LEU A 72 2.29 -0.69 -12.35
N ALA A 73 2.15 -0.21 -11.12
CA ALA A 73 2.38 1.19 -10.75
C ALA A 73 3.82 1.63 -11.07
N ALA A 74 4.81 0.78 -10.78
CA ALA A 74 6.21 1.03 -11.06
C ALA A 74 6.49 1.11 -12.59
N LEU A 75 5.91 0.20 -13.38
CA LEU A 75 6.04 0.21 -14.85
C LEU A 75 5.41 1.46 -15.47
N HIS A 76 4.20 1.81 -15.04
CA HIS A 76 3.45 2.96 -15.57
C HIS A 76 3.87 4.30 -14.96
N ARG A 77 4.91 4.31 -14.10
CA ARG A 77 5.44 5.51 -13.43
C ARG A 77 4.37 6.30 -12.69
N THR A 78 3.43 5.60 -12.04
CA THR A 78 2.33 6.26 -11.34
C THR A 78 2.84 6.97 -10.09
N ARG A 79 2.18 8.08 -9.73
CA ARG A 79 2.43 8.76 -8.45
C ARG A 79 2.06 7.80 -7.32
N GLY A 80 2.98 7.59 -6.38
CA GLY A 80 2.78 6.67 -5.24
C GLY A 80 3.33 5.26 -5.45
N ALA A 81 3.88 4.92 -6.62
CA ALA A 81 4.47 3.60 -6.88
C ALA A 81 5.50 3.17 -5.82
N GLY A 82 6.36 4.09 -5.36
CA GLY A 82 7.33 3.80 -4.30
C GLY A 82 6.69 3.39 -2.96
N GLY A 83 5.54 3.98 -2.61
CA GLY A 83 4.80 3.61 -1.40
C GLY A 83 4.15 2.23 -1.52
N LEU A 84 3.59 1.91 -2.71
CA LEU A 84 3.05 0.58 -3.01
C LEU A 84 4.13 -0.50 -2.97
N LEU A 85 5.28 -0.25 -3.60
CA LEU A 85 6.42 -1.18 -3.57
C LEU A 85 6.96 -1.37 -2.15
N LEU A 86 7.00 -0.32 -1.33
CA LEU A 86 7.42 -0.42 0.07
C LEU A 86 6.42 -1.24 0.89
N ALA A 87 5.12 -1.02 0.73
CA ALA A 87 4.08 -1.83 1.38
C ALA A 87 4.18 -3.29 0.93
N SER A 88 4.33 -3.54 -0.37
CA SER A 88 4.51 -4.88 -0.94
C SER A 88 5.75 -5.59 -0.37
N CYS A 89 6.88 -4.88 -0.31
CA CYS A 89 8.12 -5.39 0.30
C CYS A 89 7.90 -5.75 1.78
N ALA A 90 7.35 -4.83 2.57
CA ALA A 90 7.19 -5.00 4.00
C ALA A 90 6.17 -6.11 4.33
N ALA A 91 5.05 -6.16 3.63
CA ALA A 91 4.06 -7.23 3.78
C ALA A 91 4.63 -8.58 3.35
N THR A 92 5.38 -8.65 2.24
CA THR A 92 6.01 -9.91 1.83
C THR A 92 6.99 -10.42 2.89
N LEU A 93 7.85 -9.55 3.44
CA LEU A 93 8.76 -9.95 4.51
C LEU A 93 8.00 -10.39 5.77
N GLY A 94 7.03 -9.60 6.22
CA GLY A 94 6.22 -9.91 7.40
C GLY A 94 5.52 -11.26 7.26
N PHE A 95 4.86 -11.54 6.14
CA PHE A 95 4.03 -12.73 6.01
C PHE A 95 4.74 -13.97 5.42
N ARG A 96 5.92 -13.82 4.82
CA ARG A 96 6.71 -14.96 4.32
C ARG A 96 7.80 -15.43 5.28
N LEU A 97 8.32 -14.56 6.16
CA LEU A 97 9.34 -14.96 7.14
C LEU A 97 8.86 -16.07 8.08
N PRO A 98 7.62 -16.09 8.61
CA PRO A 98 7.13 -17.20 9.41
C PRO A 98 7.11 -18.52 8.64
N ALA A 99 6.64 -18.51 7.39
CA ALA A 99 6.66 -19.71 6.54
C ALA A 99 8.08 -20.25 6.33
N VAL A 100 9.07 -19.36 6.17
CA VAL A 100 10.48 -19.72 6.09
C VAL A 100 11.01 -20.24 7.43
N TRP A 101 10.62 -19.61 8.54
CA TRP A 101 10.99 -20.01 9.90
C TRP A 101 10.54 -21.45 10.18
N TYR A 102 9.28 -21.79 9.86
CA TYR A 102 8.77 -23.17 10.00
C TYR A 102 9.57 -24.17 9.17
N VAL A 103 10.04 -23.78 7.98
CA VAL A 103 10.76 -24.69 7.07
C VAL A 103 12.24 -24.83 7.43
N LEU A 104 12.88 -23.78 7.95
CA LEU A 104 14.29 -23.78 8.28
C LEU A 104 14.60 -24.33 9.68
N LEU A 105 13.63 -24.29 10.59
CA LEU A 105 13.89 -24.62 11.99
C LEU A 105 13.30 -25.92 12.48
N ASP A 106 12.45 -26.60 11.71
CA ASP A 106 12.00 -27.90 12.17
C ASP A 106 11.59 -28.90 11.06
N SER A 107 11.82 -30.15 11.43
CA SER A 107 11.99 -31.35 10.59
C SER A 107 10.63 -31.99 10.21
N PRO A 108 10.54 -32.91 9.23
CA PRO A 108 9.30 -33.49 8.65
C PRO A 108 8.32 -34.21 9.60
N SER A 109 8.57 -34.21 10.91
CA SER A 109 7.77 -34.87 11.95
C SER A 109 6.92 -33.87 12.77
N ASP A 110 6.70 -32.68 12.25
CA ASP A 110 6.34 -31.50 13.03
C ASP A 110 4.86 -31.45 13.48
N PRO A 111 4.56 -31.14 14.76
CA PRO A 111 3.21 -31.09 15.32
C PRO A 111 2.34 -29.91 14.82
N TRP A 112 2.87 -29.00 14.00
CA TRP A 112 2.15 -27.80 13.54
C TRP A 112 1.06 -28.04 12.51
N PHE A 113 1.31 -28.99 11.61
CA PHE A 113 0.40 -29.37 10.53
C PHE A 113 -0.21 -30.77 10.76
N GLY A 114 0.26 -31.49 11.79
CA GLY A 114 -0.21 -32.82 12.13
C GLY A 114 -0.03 -33.81 10.97
N THR A 115 -1.01 -34.70 10.78
CA THR A 115 -1.05 -35.67 9.66
C THR A 115 -1.78 -35.14 8.42
N LEU A 116 -1.95 -33.81 8.29
CA LEU A 116 -2.70 -33.23 7.18
C LEU A 116 -1.91 -33.36 5.87
N GLU A 117 -2.42 -34.16 4.94
CA GLU A 117 -1.89 -34.25 3.58
C GLU A 117 -2.33 -33.04 2.73
N GLY A 118 -1.46 -32.55 1.84
CA GLY A 118 -1.75 -31.38 1.01
C GLY A 118 -0.53 -30.77 0.33
N ALA A 119 -0.46 -29.44 0.31
CA ALA A 119 0.67 -28.72 -0.30
C ALA A 119 2.02 -29.20 0.28
N SER A 120 3.00 -29.43 -0.59
CA SER A 120 4.34 -29.82 -0.15
C SER A 120 4.97 -28.70 0.67
N VAL A 121 5.09 -28.91 1.98
CA VAL A 121 5.67 -27.93 2.92
C VAL A 121 7.06 -27.49 2.47
N LYS A 122 7.88 -28.43 1.95
CA LYS A 122 9.21 -28.14 1.39
C LYS A 122 9.14 -27.25 0.15
N ALA A 123 8.20 -27.50 -0.77
CA ALA A 123 8.06 -26.68 -1.98
C ALA A 123 7.55 -25.27 -1.64
N VAL A 124 6.50 -25.17 -0.81
CA VAL A 124 5.95 -23.90 -0.35
C VAL A 124 7.02 -23.10 0.39
N GLY A 125 7.69 -23.73 1.36
CA GLY A 125 8.80 -23.15 2.10
C GLY A 125 9.95 -22.68 1.23
N GLY A 126 10.40 -23.51 0.28
CA GLY A 126 11.47 -23.14 -0.65
C GLY A 126 11.12 -21.92 -1.50
N THR A 127 9.90 -21.84 -2.02
CA THR A 127 9.45 -20.65 -2.75
C THR A 127 9.23 -19.43 -1.84
N ALA A 128 8.90 -19.63 -0.56
CA ALA A 128 8.82 -18.56 0.43
C ALA A 128 10.21 -17.98 0.73
N VAL A 129 11.27 -18.81 0.81
CA VAL A 129 12.67 -18.34 0.91
C VAL A 129 13.02 -17.45 -0.29
N LEU A 130 12.67 -17.89 -1.50
CA LEU A 130 12.88 -17.08 -2.70
C LEU A 130 12.11 -15.75 -2.63
N ALA A 131 10.86 -15.76 -2.16
CA ALA A 131 10.06 -14.55 -1.98
C ALA A 131 10.71 -13.58 -0.96
N VAL A 132 11.24 -14.09 0.15
CA VAL A 132 11.98 -13.28 1.13
C VAL A 132 13.24 -12.67 0.50
N VAL A 133 14.04 -13.45 -0.23
CA VAL A 133 15.24 -12.94 -0.93
C VAL A 133 14.86 -11.85 -1.94
N LEU A 134 13.83 -12.09 -2.75
CA LEU A 134 13.33 -11.09 -3.71
C LEU A 134 12.82 -9.83 -3.03
N ALA A 135 12.16 -9.94 -1.88
CA ALA A 135 11.71 -8.80 -1.09
C ALA A 135 12.89 -8.01 -0.49
N VAL A 136 13.95 -8.69 -0.03
CA VAL A 136 15.18 -8.01 0.41
C VAL A 136 15.85 -7.27 -0.74
N VAL A 137 15.95 -7.90 -1.92
CA VAL A 137 16.46 -7.24 -3.15
C VAL A 137 15.60 -6.03 -3.51
N LEU A 138 14.27 -6.16 -3.47
CA LEU A 138 13.34 -5.06 -3.69
C LEU A 138 13.59 -3.91 -2.70
N GLY A 139 13.77 -4.21 -1.42
CA GLY A 139 14.09 -3.23 -0.38
C GLY A 139 15.42 -2.51 -0.64
N ALA A 140 16.47 -3.25 -1.01
CA ALA A 140 17.76 -2.68 -1.38
C ALA A 140 17.66 -1.76 -2.61
N LEU A 141 16.90 -2.17 -3.63
CA LEU A 141 16.63 -1.35 -4.81
C LEU A 141 15.80 -0.10 -4.47
N LEU A 142 14.85 -0.18 -3.54
CA LEU A 142 14.08 0.98 -3.07
C LEU A 142 15.00 1.98 -2.35
N PHE A 143 15.90 1.49 -1.51
CA PHE A 143 16.91 2.32 -0.85
C PHE A 143 17.85 2.99 -1.88
N LEU A 144 18.32 2.23 -2.87
CA LEU A 144 19.14 2.75 -3.95
C LEU A 144 18.41 3.81 -4.77
N ALA A 145 17.17 3.53 -5.19
CA ALA A 145 16.31 4.48 -5.91
C ALA A 145 16.15 5.77 -5.12
N ARG A 146 15.91 5.65 -3.81
CA ARG A 146 15.73 6.79 -2.93
C ARG A 146 17.01 7.62 -2.79
N ARG A 147 18.16 6.98 -2.67
CA ARG A 147 19.47 7.65 -2.62
C ARG A 147 19.73 8.43 -3.91
N MET A 148 19.50 7.82 -5.08
CA MET A 148 19.66 8.50 -6.37
C MET A 148 18.72 9.71 -6.50
N GLU A 149 17.48 9.60 -6.02
CA GLU A 149 16.55 10.73 -5.99
C GLU A 149 17.02 11.86 -5.07
N TYR A 150 17.60 11.53 -3.91
CA TYR A 150 18.17 12.53 -3.01
C TYR A 150 19.38 13.24 -3.62
N GLU A 151 20.29 12.50 -4.26
CA GLU A 151 21.46 13.07 -4.95
C GLU A 151 21.03 13.98 -6.11
N ALA A 152 20.03 13.57 -6.90
CA ALA A 152 19.47 14.40 -7.96
C ALA A 152 18.76 15.66 -7.42
N ALA A 153 17.98 15.53 -6.35
CA ALA A 153 17.28 16.66 -5.74
C ALA A 153 18.25 17.64 -5.05
N ALA A 154 19.36 17.17 -4.48
CA ALA A 154 20.40 18.02 -3.92
C ALA A 154 21.08 18.89 -4.98
N ALA A 155 21.23 18.36 -6.21
CA ALA A 155 21.69 19.15 -7.34
C ALA A 155 20.68 20.23 -7.76
N GLU A 156 19.38 19.92 -7.75
CA GLU A 156 18.30 20.85 -8.13
C GLU A 156 17.94 21.89 -7.05
N ALA A 157 18.16 21.59 -5.77
CA ALA A 157 17.82 22.48 -4.64
C ALA A 157 18.57 23.82 -4.64
N THR A 158 19.60 23.96 -5.48
CA THR A 158 20.27 25.24 -5.74
C THR A 158 19.42 26.22 -6.59
N ALA A 159 18.30 25.78 -7.18
CA ALA A 159 17.51 26.56 -8.15
C ALA A 159 16.10 26.99 -7.68
N GLY A 160 15.75 26.84 -6.39
CA GLY A 160 14.52 27.41 -5.81
C GLY A 160 13.56 26.37 -5.24
N GLY A 161 13.35 26.44 -3.92
CA GLY A 161 12.55 25.51 -3.13
C GLY A 161 11.09 25.95 -2.96
N GLY A 162 10.17 25.27 -3.64
CA GLY A 162 8.74 25.37 -3.37
C GLY A 162 8.26 24.23 -2.47
N THR A 163 7.62 24.56 -1.34
CA THR A 163 6.97 23.58 -0.45
C THR A 163 5.72 23.00 -1.13
N ARG A 164 5.66 21.68 -1.33
CA ARG A 164 4.48 21.04 -1.93
C ARG A 164 3.31 21.00 -0.93
N PRO A 165 2.08 21.36 -1.36
CA PRO A 165 0.91 21.37 -0.49
C PRO A 165 0.52 19.96 -0.04
N VAL A 166 -0.07 19.89 1.15
CA VAL A 166 -0.58 18.64 1.75
C VAL A 166 -1.86 18.25 1.05
N LYS A 167 -1.92 17.00 0.58
CA LYS A 167 -3.16 16.43 0.04
C LYS A 167 -4.04 15.95 1.19
N VAL A 168 -5.31 16.36 1.20
CA VAL A 168 -6.35 15.95 2.17
C VAL A 168 -6.43 14.43 2.33
N THR A 169 -6.08 13.68 1.29
CA THR A 169 -6.04 12.22 1.26
C THR A 169 -4.98 11.58 2.17
N ALA A 170 -3.88 12.28 2.47
CA ALA A 170 -2.89 11.79 3.43
C ALA A 170 -3.44 11.80 4.87
N THR A 171 -4.20 12.84 5.23
CA THR A 171 -4.78 12.96 6.58
C THR A 171 -5.88 11.93 6.80
N ALA A 172 -6.79 11.76 5.83
CA ALA A 172 -7.88 10.79 5.91
C ALA A 172 -7.35 9.34 6.03
N SER A 173 -6.37 8.99 5.19
CA SER A 173 -5.74 7.66 5.29
C SER A 173 -4.94 7.47 6.58
N GLY A 174 -4.22 8.50 7.05
CA GLY A 174 -3.53 8.46 8.34
C GLY A 174 -4.46 8.23 9.52
N LEU A 175 -5.64 8.87 9.53
CA LEU A 175 -6.65 8.68 10.57
C LEU A 175 -7.22 7.25 10.55
N LEU A 176 -7.57 6.72 9.37
CA LEU A 176 -8.05 5.35 9.25
C LEU A 176 -7.01 4.36 9.79
N LEU A 177 -5.75 4.50 9.38
CA LEU A 177 -4.66 3.65 9.85
C LEU A 177 -4.47 3.76 11.37
N ALA A 178 -4.68 4.94 11.96
CA ALA A 178 -4.64 5.12 13.41
C ALA A 178 -5.74 4.34 14.12
N VAL A 179 -6.98 4.40 13.63
CA VAL A 179 -8.10 3.66 14.20
C VAL A 179 -7.86 2.15 14.09
N LEU A 180 -7.47 1.66 12.91
CA LEU A 180 -7.15 0.24 12.71
C LEU A 180 -6.01 -0.22 13.63
N ASN A 181 -4.98 0.62 13.82
CA ASN A 181 -3.88 0.31 14.71
C ASN A 181 -4.33 0.12 16.17
N VAL A 182 -5.29 0.93 16.64
CA VAL A 182 -5.90 0.77 17.97
C VAL A 182 -6.62 -0.57 18.10
N PHE A 183 -7.38 -0.97 17.08
CA PHE A 183 -8.03 -2.29 17.06
C PHE A 183 -7.03 -3.44 17.14
N TYR A 184 -5.94 -3.42 16.36
CA TYR A 184 -4.93 -4.48 16.40
C TYR A 184 -4.15 -4.54 17.71
N ILE A 185 -3.82 -3.39 18.30
CA ILE A 185 -3.18 -3.33 19.62
C ILE A 185 -4.15 -3.89 20.67
N GLY A 186 -5.42 -3.48 20.62
CA GLY A 186 -6.47 -3.94 21.51
C GLY A 186 -6.67 -5.46 21.43
N ARG A 187 -6.76 -6.02 20.21
CA ARG A 187 -6.88 -7.48 20.00
C ARG A 187 -5.69 -8.23 20.57
N ASN A 188 -4.45 -7.81 20.27
CA ASN A 188 -3.26 -8.42 20.85
C ASN A 188 -3.26 -8.36 22.38
N ALA A 189 -3.66 -7.23 22.97
CA ALA A 189 -3.75 -7.10 24.42
C ALA A 189 -4.82 -8.02 25.03
N VAL A 190 -6.03 -8.05 24.45
CA VAL A 190 -7.12 -8.94 24.89
C VAL A 190 -6.70 -10.41 24.81
N THR A 191 -6.07 -10.82 23.70
CA THR A 191 -5.53 -12.19 23.57
C THR A 191 -4.46 -12.45 24.63
N ALA A 192 -3.53 -11.51 24.87
CA ALA A 192 -2.54 -11.63 25.95
C ALA A 192 -3.18 -11.89 27.32
N PHE A 193 -4.28 -11.19 27.62
CA PHE A 193 -5.04 -11.36 28.87
C PHE A 193 -5.79 -12.70 28.93
N GLN A 194 -6.34 -13.17 27.82
CA GLN A 194 -7.15 -14.40 27.77
C GLN A 194 -6.30 -15.67 27.83
N VAL A 195 -5.22 -15.75 27.06
CA VAL A 195 -4.40 -16.98 26.95
C VAL A 195 -3.12 -16.93 27.78
N GLY A 196 -2.77 -15.76 28.32
CA GLY A 196 -1.53 -15.50 29.04
C GLY A 196 -0.34 -15.17 28.10
N PRO A 197 0.70 -14.50 28.62
CA PRO A 197 1.83 -14.01 27.82
C PRO A 197 2.69 -15.14 27.22
N GLY A 198 2.81 -16.28 27.89
CA GLY A 198 3.55 -17.45 27.38
C GLY A 198 2.88 -18.04 26.13
N THR A 199 1.58 -18.33 26.22
CA THR A 199 0.79 -18.84 25.11
C THR A 199 0.69 -17.83 23.96
N LEU A 200 0.62 -16.52 24.26
CA LEU A 200 0.69 -15.50 23.22
C LEU A 200 2.04 -15.53 22.49
N GLY A 201 3.15 -15.67 23.21
CA GLY A 201 4.48 -15.82 22.61
C GLY A 201 4.54 -17.03 21.67
N ASP A 202 3.99 -18.16 22.11
CA ASP A 202 3.85 -19.35 21.28
C ASP A 202 3.01 -19.06 20.02
N LEU A 203 1.85 -18.42 20.16
CA LEU A 203 1.01 -18.03 19.03
C LEU A 203 1.72 -17.02 18.11
N LEU A 204 2.54 -16.10 18.60
CA LEU A 204 3.28 -15.15 17.78
C LEU A 204 4.37 -15.83 16.95
N VAL A 205 4.96 -16.91 17.46
CA VAL A 205 5.84 -17.79 16.68
C VAL A 205 5.02 -18.73 15.78
N GLY A 206 3.68 -18.61 15.80
CA GLY A 206 2.66 -19.36 15.08
C GLY A 206 2.61 -20.83 15.39
N LYS A 207 2.87 -21.12 16.67
CA LYS A 207 2.64 -22.43 17.23
C LYS A 207 1.14 -22.79 17.22
N GLY A 208 0.77 -23.87 16.54
CA GLY A 208 -0.53 -24.54 16.63
C GLY A 208 -1.60 -24.00 15.67
N THR A 209 -1.22 -23.19 14.68
CA THR A 209 -2.17 -22.47 13.81
C THR A 209 -2.17 -22.94 12.35
N GLY A 210 -1.47 -24.03 12.03
CA GLY A 210 -1.20 -24.50 10.67
C GLY A 210 -2.40 -25.06 9.92
N ARG A 211 -3.36 -24.21 9.53
CA ARG A 211 -4.43 -24.56 8.58
C ARG A 211 -4.00 -24.38 7.11
N ALA A 212 -3.01 -23.53 6.89
CA ALA A 212 -2.37 -23.33 5.59
C ALA A 212 -0.87 -23.13 5.78
N VAL A 213 -0.06 -23.57 4.80
CA VAL A 213 1.40 -23.52 4.89
C VAL A 213 1.93 -22.07 4.89
N LEU A 214 1.32 -21.18 4.11
CA LEU A 214 1.64 -19.74 4.10
C LEU A 214 0.83 -18.95 5.14
N GLY A 215 -0.05 -19.63 5.88
CA GLY A 215 -0.83 -19.02 6.95
C GLY A 215 0.07 -18.57 8.10
N VAL A 216 -0.34 -17.47 8.72
CA VAL A 216 0.22 -17.01 9.99
C VAL A 216 -0.88 -17.07 11.05
N SER A 217 -0.48 -17.11 12.31
CA SER A 217 -1.44 -16.98 13.40
C SER A 217 -2.09 -15.59 13.39
N ALA A 218 -3.31 -15.52 13.91
CA ALA A 218 -4.02 -14.25 14.02
C ALA A 218 -3.25 -13.19 14.86
N PRO A 219 -2.64 -13.52 16.02
CA PRO A 219 -1.82 -12.55 16.75
C PRO A 219 -0.63 -12.04 15.95
N TYR A 220 0.04 -12.91 15.19
CA TYR A 220 1.16 -12.50 14.35
C TYR A 220 0.72 -11.55 13.23
N GLN A 221 -0.41 -11.87 12.56
CA GLN A 221 -1.03 -11.00 11.57
C GLN A 221 -1.32 -9.62 12.15
N TRP A 222 -2.00 -9.55 13.31
CA TRP A 222 -2.33 -8.28 13.94
C TRP A 222 -1.08 -7.50 14.34
N ALA A 223 -0.04 -8.17 14.86
CA ALA A 223 1.22 -7.52 15.19
C ALA A 223 1.91 -6.91 13.94
N CYS A 224 1.93 -7.64 12.81
CA CYS A 224 2.43 -7.12 11.55
C CYS A 224 1.62 -5.92 11.08
N LEU A 225 0.30 -6.00 11.14
CA LEU A 225 -0.60 -4.91 10.74
C LEU A 225 -0.45 -3.70 11.65
N THR A 226 -0.25 -3.87 12.96
CA THR A 226 0.08 -2.77 13.89
C THR A 226 1.33 -2.01 13.43
N VAL A 227 2.41 -2.73 13.10
CA VAL A 227 3.67 -2.11 12.63
C VAL A 227 3.45 -1.39 11.30
N LEU A 228 2.77 -2.03 10.35
CA LEU A 228 2.50 -1.46 9.03
C LEU A 228 1.60 -0.23 9.10
N CYS A 229 0.49 -0.29 9.85
CA CYS A 229 -0.39 0.85 10.10
C CYS A 229 0.38 2.00 10.78
N GLY A 230 1.19 1.69 11.79
CA GLY A 230 2.06 2.68 12.45
C GLY A 230 3.04 3.35 11.50
N ALA A 231 3.67 2.60 10.59
CA ALA A 231 4.54 3.15 9.56
C ALA A 231 3.77 4.08 8.60
N GLY A 232 2.57 3.67 8.17
CA GLY A 232 1.71 4.49 7.33
C GLY A 232 1.25 5.79 8.02
N MET A 233 0.90 5.73 9.30
CA MET A 233 0.62 6.91 10.13
C MET A 233 1.82 7.85 10.18
N LEU A 234 3.03 7.32 10.40
CA LEU A 234 4.26 8.12 10.43
C LEU A 234 4.54 8.78 9.07
N PHE A 235 4.31 8.08 7.96
CA PHE A 235 4.45 8.67 6.63
C PHE A 235 3.44 9.79 6.38
N ALA A 236 2.18 9.60 6.79
CA ALA A 236 1.13 10.62 6.71
C ALA A 236 1.48 11.85 7.57
N ALA A 237 1.87 11.64 8.83
CA ALA A 237 2.25 12.71 9.76
C ALA A 237 3.47 13.51 9.27
N ARG A 238 4.48 12.83 8.70
CA ARG A 238 5.66 13.45 8.10
C ARG A 238 5.43 13.97 6.68
N ARG A 239 4.17 13.97 6.19
CA ARG A 239 3.77 14.46 4.86
C ARG A 239 4.65 13.88 3.74
N ARG A 240 5.04 12.61 3.87
CA ARG A 240 5.94 11.97 2.91
C ARG A 240 5.15 11.66 1.62
N PRO A 241 5.73 11.88 0.43
CA PRO A 241 5.10 11.51 -0.84
C PRO A 241 4.74 10.03 -0.97
N LEU A 242 5.36 9.17 -0.16
CA LEU A 242 5.11 7.72 -0.10
C LEU A 242 3.80 7.37 0.62
N ALA A 243 3.25 8.27 1.44
CA ALA A 243 2.12 7.98 2.32
C ALA A 243 0.89 7.50 1.53
N SER A 244 0.51 8.18 0.44
CA SER A 244 -0.67 7.79 -0.34
C SER A 244 -0.52 6.40 -0.97
N GLY A 245 0.64 6.12 -1.58
CA GLY A 245 0.92 4.82 -2.18
C GLY A 245 0.98 3.69 -1.15
N PHE A 246 1.58 3.97 0.01
CA PHE A 246 1.65 3.00 1.10
C PHE A 246 0.27 2.71 1.69
N SER A 247 -0.55 3.73 1.93
CA SER A 247 -1.93 3.57 2.41
C SER A 247 -2.82 2.81 1.42
N VAL A 248 -2.72 3.09 0.12
CA VAL A 248 -3.40 2.28 -0.92
C VAL A 248 -2.89 0.86 -0.90
N GLY A 249 -1.59 0.66 -0.69
CA GLY A 249 -0.99 -0.66 -0.62
C GLY A 249 -1.56 -1.49 0.53
N LEU A 250 -1.65 -0.90 1.73
CA LEU A 250 -2.29 -1.57 2.87
C LEU A 250 -3.78 -1.81 2.64
N ALA A 251 -4.49 -0.86 2.03
CA ALA A 251 -5.89 -1.04 1.68
C ALA A 251 -6.10 -2.24 0.75
N LEU A 252 -5.26 -2.40 -0.27
CA LEU A 252 -5.31 -3.55 -1.18
C LEU A 252 -4.94 -4.87 -0.47
N PHE A 253 -4.03 -4.82 0.49
CA PHE A 253 -3.60 -5.98 1.26
C PHE A 253 -4.69 -6.49 2.22
N MET A 254 -5.40 -5.58 2.88
CA MET A 254 -6.33 -5.92 3.96
C MET A 254 -7.75 -6.19 3.45
N MET A 255 -8.16 -5.52 2.37
CA MET A 255 -9.51 -5.60 1.83
C MET A 255 -9.98 -7.03 1.53
N PRO A 256 -9.18 -7.93 0.92
CA PRO A 256 -9.64 -9.30 0.67
C PRO A 256 -9.90 -10.10 1.94
N SER A 257 -9.06 -10.00 2.97
CA SER A 257 -9.28 -10.71 4.25
C SER A 257 -10.58 -10.25 4.91
N ALA A 258 -10.76 -8.93 5.04
CA ALA A 258 -11.96 -8.35 5.61
C ALA A 258 -13.24 -8.74 4.82
N PHE A 259 -13.16 -8.76 3.48
CA PHE A 259 -14.26 -9.23 2.65
C PHE A 259 -14.58 -10.71 2.90
N THR A 260 -13.56 -11.57 2.95
CA THR A 260 -13.75 -13.01 3.15
C THR A 260 -14.33 -13.34 4.53
N GLU A 261 -13.93 -12.61 5.57
CA GLU A 261 -14.45 -12.77 6.94
C GLU A 261 -15.92 -12.35 7.03
N LEU A 262 -16.27 -11.18 6.45
CA LEU A 262 -17.66 -10.73 6.37
C LEU A 262 -18.54 -11.65 5.53
N TRP A 263 -17.99 -12.23 4.46
CA TRP A 263 -18.68 -13.22 3.64
C TRP A 263 -18.98 -14.49 4.45
N ALA A 264 -18.00 -15.02 5.19
CA ALA A 264 -18.17 -16.18 6.04
C ALA A 264 -19.20 -15.95 7.15
N TYR A 265 -19.18 -14.76 7.76
CA TYR A 265 -20.20 -14.35 8.73
C TYR A 265 -21.60 -14.28 8.12
N ALA A 266 -21.75 -13.65 6.95
CA ALA A 266 -23.02 -13.55 6.25
C ALA A 266 -23.57 -14.93 5.82
N ALA A 267 -22.69 -15.87 5.54
CA ALA A 267 -23.03 -17.27 5.24
C ALA A 267 -23.36 -18.11 6.50
N GLY A 268 -23.25 -17.54 7.71
CA GLY A 268 -23.47 -18.26 8.97
C GLY A 268 -22.38 -19.27 9.32
N ALA A 269 -21.22 -19.19 8.66
CA ALA A 269 -20.14 -20.18 8.81
C ALA A 269 -19.18 -19.87 9.96
N VAL A 270 -19.11 -18.61 10.41
CA VAL A 270 -18.23 -18.18 11.50
C VAL A 270 -19.01 -17.33 12.50
N ALA A 271 -18.90 -17.68 13.78
CA ALA A 271 -19.41 -16.84 14.86
C ALA A 271 -18.49 -15.63 15.03
N GLN A 272 -19.04 -14.43 14.88
CA GLN A 272 -18.31 -13.18 15.10
C GLN A 272 -18.90 -12.39 16.27
N THR A 273 -18.03 -11.71 17.01
CA THR A 273 -18.47 -10.69 17.96
C THR A 273 -18.76 -9.38 17.24
N LEU A 274 -19.50 -8.48 17.88
CA LEU A 274 -19.75 -7.13 17.34
C LEU A 274 -18.45 -6.34 17.12
N VAL A 275 -17.43 -6.58 17.95
CA VAL A 275 -16.10 -6.01 17.77
C VAL A 275 -15.45 -6.54 16.49
N ASP A 276 -15.59 -7.84 16.19
CA ASP A 276 -15.00 -8.44 15.00
C ASP A 276 -15.65 -7.90 13.72
N THR A 277 -16.97 -7.95 13.66
CA THR A 277 -17.72 -7.44 12.52
C THR A 277 -17.48 -5.95 12.30
N SER A 278 -17.37 -5.14 13.37
CA SER A 278 -17.08 -3.71 13.23
C SER A 278 -15.66 -3.44 12.71
N GLN A 279 -14.68 -4.22 13.13
CA GLN A 279 -13.31 -4.11 12.63
C GLN A 279 -13.24 -4.51 11.15
N ASP A 280 -13.85 -5.63 10.75
CA ASP A 280 -13.82 -6.10 9.37
C ASP A 280 -14.56 -5.13 8.43
N LEU A 281 -15.69 -4.56 8.88
CA LEU A 281 -16.38 -3.50 8.15
C LEU A 281 -15.51 -2.25 8.02
N LEU A 282 -14.81 -1.84 9.07
CA LEU A 282 -13.90 -0.70 9.02
C LEU A 282 -12.72 -0.95 8.08
N GLU A 283 -12.14 -2.15 8.10
CA GLU A 283 -11.09 -2.57 7.18
C GLU A 283 -11.58 -2.54 5.74
N LEU A 284 -12.74 -3.13 5.45
CA LEU A 284 -13.31 -3.18 4.10
C LEU A 284 -13.71 -1.80 3.58
N VAL A 285 -14.60 -1.11 4.30
CA VAL A 285 -15.15 0.19 3.90
C VAL A 285 -14.07 1.27 3.93
N GLY A 286 -13.22 1.25 4.96
CA GLY A 286 -12.08 2.17 5.07
C GLY A 286 -11.08 1.98 3.94
N SER A 287 -10.73 0.73 3.62
CA SER A 287 -9.84 0.43 2.49
C SER A 287 -10.44 0.87 1.16
N ALA A 288 -11.72 0.60 0.92
CA ALA A 288 -12.44 1.04 -0.27
C ALA A 288 -12.48 2.57 -0.37
N ALA A 289 -12.72 3.27 0.73
CA ALA A 289 -12.72 4.72 0.80
C ALA A 289 -11.33 5.30 0.50
N VAL A 290 -10.25 4.73 1.04
CA VAL A 290 -8.87 5.17 0.74
C VAL A 290 -8.55 5.01 -0.75
N VAL A 291 -8.89 3.85 -1.34
CA VAL A 291 -8.70 3.62 -2.77
C VAL A 291 -9.49 4.61 -3.61
N ALA A 292 -10.77 4.83 -3.28
CA ALA A 292 -11.64 5.77 -3.99
C ALA A 292 -11.14 7.22 -3.88
N LEU A 293 -10.71 7.65 -2.69
CA LEU A 293 -10.16 8.98 -2.46
C LEU A 293 -8.87 9.22 -3.25
N VAL A 294 -7.94 8.27 -3.24
CA VAL A 294 -6.69 8.40 -4.00
C VAL A 294 -6.94 8.34 -5.51
N ALA A 295 -7.86 7.49 -5.97
CA ALA A 295 -8.28 7.48 -7.37
C ALA A 295 -8.94 8.81 -7.79
N GLY A 296 -9.76 9.40 -6.92
CA GLY A 296 -10.38 10.71 -7.12
C GLY A 296 -9.34 11.83 -7.24
N ASP A 297 -8.35 11.86 -6.35
CA ASP A 297 -7.23 12.80 -6.40
C ASP A 297 -6.43 12.68 -7.71
N LEU A 298 -6.13 11.45 -8.15
CA LEU A 298 -5.42 11.22 -9.41
C LEU A 298 -6.23 11.69 -10.62
N ARG A 299 -7.55 11.53 -10.61
CA ARG A 299 -8.45 12.04 -11.66
C ARG A 299 -8.50 13.57 -11.68
N ARG A 300 -8.54 14.22 -10.51
CA ARG A 300 -8.51 15.70 -10.38
C ARG A 300 -7.18 16.28 -10.88
N ASP A 301 -6.05 15.67 -10.48
CA ASP A 301 -4.72 16.07 -10.95
C ASP A 301 -4.56 15.98 -12.48
N ARG A 302 -5.31 15.06 -13.13
CA ARG A 302 -5.31 14.86 -14.59
C ARG A 302 -6.26 15.77 -15.36
N ARG A 303 -7.06 16.62 -14.69
CA ARG A 303 -7.91 17.64 -15.35
C ARG A 303 -7.23 19.01 -15.25
N PRO A 304 -6.24 19.33 -16.10
CA PRO A 304 -5.79 20.70 -16.27
C PRO A 304 -6.86 21.43 -17.11
N GLY A 305 -7.64 22.36 -16.52
CA GLY A 305 -8.37 23.29 -17.39
C GLY A 305 -9.67 23.96 -16.91
N VAL A 306 -10.27 23.62 -15.77
CA VAL A 306 -11.60 24.21 -15.45
C VAL A 306 -11.52 25.42 -14.50
N LEU A 307 -10.41 25.63 -13.79
CA LEU A 307 -10.27 26.77 -12.85
C LEU A 307 -9.33 27.89 -13.32
N ALA A 308 -8.75 27.76 -14.52
CA ALA A 308 -8.00 28.86 -15.16
C ALA A 308 -8.89 29.76 -16.04
N ALA A 309 -10.17 29.41 -16.23
CA ALA A 309 -11.12 30.17 -17.06
C ALA A 309 -11.91 31.24 -16.29
N ASP A 310 -11.95 31.17 -14.95
CA ASP A 310 -12.67 32.17 -14.11
C ASP A 310 -11.72 33.17 -13.42
N GLY A 311 -10.43 33.14 -13.77
CA GLY A 311 -9.49 34.20 -13.44
C GLY A 311 -9.75 35.40 -14.32
N ALA A 312 -10.69 36.25 -13.90
CA ALA A 312 -10.88 37.60 -14.40
C ALA A 312 -9.52 38.23 -14.73
N VAL A 313 -9.31 38.55 -16.01
CA VAL A 313 -8.25 39.43 -16.44
C VAL A 313 -8.44 40.73 -15.66
N PRO A 314 -7.47 41.19 -14.84
CA PRO A 314 -7.52 42.55 -14.36
C PRO A 314 -7.43 43.43 -15.61
N SER A 315 -8.52 44.14 -15.92
CA SER A 315 -8.47 45.22 -16.89
C SER A 315 -7.38 46.18 -16.45
N VAL A 316 -6.23 46.13 -17.12
CA VAL A 316 -5.17 47.11 -16.94
C VAL A 316 -5.80 48.46 -17.29
N PRO A 317 -5.87 49.44 -16.37
CA PRO A 317 -6.29 50.77 -16.74
C PRO A 317 -5.30 51.28 -17.79
N SER A 318 -5.80 51.56 -18.99
CA SER A 318 -5.04 52.21 -20.05
C SER A 318 -4.47 53.51 -19.49
N VAL A 319 -3.16 53.55 -19.27
CA VAL A 319 -2.45 54.80 -18.98
C VAL A 319 -2.59 55.69 -20.21
N PRO A 320 -3.19 56.89 -20.10
CA PRO A 320 -3.25 57.81 -21.23
C PRO A 320 -1.83 58.17 -21.64
N SER A 321 -1.52 57.92 -22.92
CA SER A 321 -0.26 58.30 -23.54
C SER A 321 -0.05 59.81 -23.40
N ALA A 322 1.14 60.22 -22.97
CA ALA A 322 1.55 61.61 -22.83
C ALA A 322 1.64 62.37 -24.18
N ALA A 323 1.22 61.76 -25.29
CA ALA A 323 1.13 62.40 -26.61
C ALA A 323 -0.09 63.33 -26.77
N ASP A 324 -1.05 63.33 -25.83
CA ASP A 324 -2.30 64.11 -25.95
C ASP A 324 -2.28 65.47 -25.20
N ARG A 325 -1.09 65.96 -24.82
CA ARG A 325 -0.88 67.29 -24.21
C ARG A 325 -0.07 68.23 -25.09
N ILE A 326 -0.38 68.30 -26.39
CA ILE A 326 0.00 69.45 -27.23
C ILE A 326 -1.26 69.94 -27.93
N GLY A 327 -2.21 70.39 -27.11
CA GLY A 327 -3.33 71.21 -27.54
C GLY A 327 -2.86 72.66 -27.67
N VAL A 328 -2.62 73.05 -28.91
CA VAL A 328 -2.28 74.40 -29.38
C VAL A 328 -3.25 75.44 -28.79
N ALA A 329 -2.73 76.40 -28.05
CA ALA A 329 -3.46 77.62 -27.71
C ALA A 329 -3.47 78.56 -28.93
N PRO A 330 -4.63 79.05 -29.41
CA PRO A 330 -4.67 80.07 -30.43
C PRO A 330 -4.25 81.41 -29.81
N GLY A 331 -3.07 81.88 -30.19
CA GLY A 331 -2.60 83.24 -29.92
C GLY A 331 -3.53 84.23 -30.62
N HIS A 332 -4.30 84.94 -29.81
CA HIS A 332 -5.01 86.14 -30.18
C HIS A 332 -4.05 87.31 -29.93
N ASP A 333 -3.45 87.86 -30.98
CA ASP A 333 -2.86 89.19 -30.89
C ASP A 333 -3.12 89.95 -32.19
N GLY A 334 -3.83 91.06 -32.03
CA GLY A 334 -4.10 92.01 -33.09
C GLY A 334 -3.11 93.16 -33.04
N SER A 335 -3.07 93.89 -34.16
CA SER A 335 -2.75 95.31 -34.21
C SER A 335 -1.32 95.74 -33.82
N ARG A 336 -0.49 95.96 -34.85
CA ARG A 336 0.18 97.28 -35.03
C ARG A 336 0.76 97.45 -36.44
N ASP A 337 0.20 98.47 -37.11
CA ASP A 337 0.77 99.47 -38.01
C ASP A 337 1.36 99.07 -39.38
N GLY A 338 0.78 99.64 -40.45
CA GLY A 338 1.35 99.70 -41.80
C GLY A 338 0.34 99.62 -42.93
#